data_AF-A0A0V0GKA4-F1
#
_entry.id   AF-A0A0V0GKA4-F1
#
_cell.length_a   1.000
_cell.length_b   1.000
_cell.length_c   1.000
_cell.angle_alpha   90.00
_cell.angle_beta   90.00
_cell.angle_gamma   90.00
#
_symmetry.space_group_name_H-M   'P 1'
#
loop_
_entity.id
_entity.type
_entity.pdbx_description
1 polymer ?
#
loop_
_entity_poly.entity_id
_entity_poly.type
_entity_poly.pdbx_seq_one_letter_code
_entity_poly.pdbx_strand_id
1 'polypeptide(L)'
;MAQSLEILFRPQTCSDLFVSPDYLISGSPPSFQKGYKKDAKVVVNVTVEGSPGAVRTMVKLGSSVDETIRLVIDKYSEEGRTPRLDKN
;
A
#
# COMPACT_ATOMS: atom_id res chain seq x y z
N MET A 1 41.65 -7.98 44.60
CA MET A 1 40.32 -8.36 44.09
C MET A 1 40.34 -8.21 42.58
N ALA A 2 40.64 -9.29 41.86
CA ALA A 2 40.49 -9.35 40.41
C ALA A 2 39.20 -10.12 40.15
N GLN A 3 38.19 -9.46 39.60
CA GLN A 3 36.98 -10.14 39.12
C GLN A 3 37.10 -10.24 37.61
N SER A 4 37.31 -11.48 37.15
CA SER A 4 37.38 -11.89 35.76
C SER A 4 36.07 -11.55 35.05
N LEU A 5 36.15 -10.80 33.94
CA LEU A 5 35.04 -10.63 33.02
C LEU A 5 34.87 -11.94 32.25
N GLU A 6 34.01 -12.82 32.77
CA GLU A 6 33.55 -14.01 32.08
C GLU A 6 32.65 -13.57 30.92
N ILE A 7 33.26 -13.29 29.77
CA ILE A 7 32.57 -13.01 28.52
C ILE A 7 32.01 -14.35 28.04
N LEU A 8 30.77 -14.65 28.42
CA LEU A 8 30.02 -15.76 27.85
C LEU A 8 29.81 -15.49 26.35
N PHE A 9 30.58 -16.18 25.50
CA PHE A 9 30.36 -16.20 24.06
C PHE A 9 29.03 -16.91 23.78
N ARG A 10 27.96 -16.12 23.66
CA ARG A 10 26.66 -16.60 23.18
C ARG A 10 26.78 -16.89 21.68
N PRO A 11 26.45 -18.10 21.20
CA PRO A 11 26.37 -18.38 19.77
C PRO A 11 25.33 -17.47 19.12
N GLN A 12 25.72 -16.76 18.05
CA GLN A 12 24.83 -15.88 17.29
C GLN A 12 23.70 -16.72 16.66
N THR A 13 22.49 -16.60 17.21
CA THR A 13 21.28 -17.14 16.60
C THR A 13 20.74 -16.14 15.58
N CYS A 14 20.25 -16.60 14.42
CA CYS A 14 19.83 -15.79 13.26
C CYS A 14 18.80 -14.67 13.52
N SER A 15 18.26 -14.56 14.73
CA SER A 15 17.42 -13.44 15.16
C SER A 15 18.16 -12.11 15.32
N ASP A 16 19.51 -12.12 15.38
CA ASP A 16 20.33 -10.91 15.57
C ASP A 16 20.68 -10.19 14.25
N LEU A 17 20.16 -10.68 13.11
CA LEU A 17 20.29 -10.02 11.80
C LEU A 17 19.26 -8.88 11.60
N PHE A 18 18.36 -8.67 12.56
CA PHE A 18 17.32 -7.63 12.51
C PHE A 18 17.65 -6.39 13.34
N VAL A 19 18.91 -6.20 13.75
CA VAL A 19 19.39 -4.87 14.16
C VAL A 19 20.03 -4.22 12.94
N SER A 20 19.19 -3.79 11.99
CA SER A 20 19.65 -2.88 10.94
C SER A 20 19.91 -1.52 11.57
N PRO A 21 21.08 -0.88 11.31
CA PRO A 21 21.38 0.44 11.82
C PRO A 21 20.34 1.44 11.30
N ASP A 22 20.01 2.42 12.14
CA ASP A 22 19.10 3.56 11.88
C ASP A 22 19.59 4.53 10.77
N TYR A 23 20.08 4.01 9.63
CA TYR A 23 20.76 4.78 8.59
C TYR A 23 20.18 4.59 7.19
N LEU A 24 18.88 4.30 7.06
CA LEU A 24 18.16 4.37 5.78
C LEU A 24 16.84 5.14 5.84
N ILE A 25 16.73 6.16 6.71
CA ILE A 25 15.90 7.33 6.38
C ILE A 25 16.74 8.26 5.48
N SER A 26 17.25 7.69 4.38
CA SER A 26 17.79 8.45 3.26
C SER A 26 16.58 8.90 2.44
N GLY A 27 16.45 10.21 2.30
CA GLY A 27 15.25 10.90 1.87
C GLY A 27 14.50 10.22 0.75
N SER A 28 13.20 10.00 0.98
CA SER A 28 12.26 10.09 -0.14
C SER A 28 12.56 11.41 -0.83
N PRO A 29 12.84 11.44 -2.15
CA PRO A 29 12.91 12.71 -2.84
C PRO A 29 11.60 13.45 -2.53
N PRO A 30 11.61 14.75 -2.19
CA PRO A 30 10.40 15.55 -2.06
C PRO A 30 9.87 15.81 -3.49
N SER A 31 9.53 14.76 -4.22
CA SER A 31 8.98 14.84 -5.57
C SER A 31 7.46 14.79 -5.57
N PHE A 32 6.81 14.60 -4.40
CA PHE A 32 5.36 14.75 -4.27
C PHE A 32 4.86 16.15 -4.65
N GLN A 33 5.74 17.16 -4.69
CA GLN A 33 5.41 18.52 -5.13
C GLN A 33 5.78 18.82 -6.59
N LYS A 34 6.46 17.92 -7.31
CA LYS A 34 6.66 18.07 -8.75
C LYS A 34 5.38 17.58 -9.43
N GLY A 35 4.40 18.49 -9.49
CA GLY A 35 3.04 18.33 -10.03
C GLY A 35 2.72 16.96 -10.59
N TYR A 36 1.84 16.21 -9.91
CA TYR A 36 1.45 14.85 -10.25
C TYR A 36 1.48 14.60 -11.76
N LYS A 37 2.47 13.82 -12.22
CA LYS A 37 2.51 13.40 -13.62
C LYS A 37 1.19 12.71 -13.91
N LYS A 38 0.52 13.10 -15.00
CA LYS A 38 -0.77 12.53 -15.41
C LYS A 38 -0.71 11.00 -15.51
N ASP A 39 0.47 10.39 -15.69
CA ASP A 39 0.66 8.94 -15.78
C ASP A 39 0.93 8.23 -14.45
N ALA A 40 0.95 8.95 -13.34
CA ALA A 40 1.01 8.34 -12.02
C ALA A 40 -0.30 7.58 -11.74
N LYS A 41 -0.19 6.49 -10.98
CA LYS A 41 -1.31 5.62 -10.62
C LYS A 41 -1.46 5.57 -9.12
N VAL A 42 -2.70 5.50 -8.66
CA VAL A 42 -3.04 5.32 -7.24
C VAL A 42 -3.94 4.11 -7.07
N VAL A 43 -3.84 3.47 -5.91
CA VAL A 43 -4.71 2.35 -5.56
C VAL A 43 -5.81 2.86 -4.65
N VAL A 44 -7.06 2.62 -5.04
CA VAL A 44 -8.26 3.02 -4.29
C VAL A 44 -9.02 1.79 -3.84
N ASN A 45 -9.57 1.84 -2.63
CA ASN A 45 -10.55 0.88 -2.13
C ASN A 45 -11.92 1.54 -2.26
N VAL A 46 -12.77 0.98 -3.10
CA VAL A 46 -14.10 1.51 -3.40
C VAL A 46 -15.13 0.53 -2.88
N THR A 47 -16.15 1.04 -2.20
CA THR A 47 -17.27 0.25 -1.70
C THR A 47 -18.54 0.86 -2.25
N VAL A 48 -19.37 0.03 -2.89
CA VAL A 48 -20.71 0.42 -3.31
C VAL A 48 -21.69 -0.02 -2.23
N GLU A 49 -22.63 0.84 -1.86
CA GLU A 49 -23.67 0.45 -0.89
C GLU A 49 -24.45 -0.78 -1.39
N GLY A 50 -24.77 -1.70 -0.48
CA GLY A 50 -25.44 -2.96 -0.82
C GLY A 50 -24.56 -3.98 -1.58
N SER A 51 -23.27 -3.71 -1.80
CA SER A 51 -22.34 -4.70 -2.37
C SER A 51 -21.75 -5.65 -1.32
N PRO A 52 -21.23 -6.84 -1.71
CA PRO A 52 -20.64 -7.82 -0.78
C PRO A 52 -19.34 -7.37 -0.09
N GLY A 53 -18.76 -6.23 -0.48
CA GLY A 53 -17.50 -5.74 0.07
C GLY A 53 -16.79 -4.77 -0.86
N ALA A 54 -15.68 -4.21 -0.38
CA ALA A 54 -14.87 -3.28 -1.15
C ALA A 54 -14.11 -3.98 -2.28
N VAL A 55 -13.90 -3.25 -3.37
CA VAL A 55 -13.02 -3.63 -4.47
C VAL A 55 -11.81 -2.71 -4.48
N ARG A 56 -10.64 -3.31 -4.69
CA ARG A 56 -9.36 -2.59 -4.77
C ARG A 56 -8.95 -2.46 -6.23
N THR A 57 -8.85 -1.23 -6.72
CA THR A 57 -8.47 -0.96 -8.12
C THR A 57 -7.41 0.13 -8.23
N MET A 58 -6.64 0.08 -9.32
CA MET A 58 -5.60 1.06 -9.62
C MET A 58 -6.11 2.04 -10.67
N VAL A 59 -6.15 3.33 -10.32
CA VAL A 59 -6.67 4.41 -11.18
C VAL A 59 -5.56 5.38 -11.56
N LYS A 60 -5.68 5.99 -12.74
CA LYS A 60 -4.75 7.01 -13.23
C LYS A 60 -5.01 8.34 -12.50
N LEU A 61 -3.95 9.04 -12.10
CA LEU A 61 -4.08 10.38 -11.53
C LEU A 61 -4.60 11.36 -12.58
N GLY A 62 -5.69 12.05 -12.24
CA GLY A 62 -6.39 12.95 -13.15
C GLY A 62 -7.54 12.31 -13.94
N SER A 63 -7.85 11.03 -13.73
CA SER A 63 -9.09 10.43 -14.23
C SER A 63 -10.31 11.01 -13.53
N SER A 64 -11.42 11.11 -14.27
CA SER A 64 -12.69 11.56 -13.73
C SER A 64 -13.33 10.51 -12.82
N VAL A 65 -14.29 10.96 -12.00
CA VAL A 65 -15.06 10.06 -11.13
C VAL A 65 -15.89 9.09 -11.99
N ASP A 66 -16.51 9.56 -13.06
CA ASP A 66 -17.26 8.72 -14.01
C ASP A 66 -16.42 7.60 -14.63
N GLU A 67 -15.19 7.91 -15.08
CA GLU A 67 -14.25 6.89 -15.57
C GLU A 67 -13.91 5.87 -14.48
N THR A 68 -13.70 6.35 -13.26
CA THR A 68 -13.39 5.50 -12.11
C THR A 68 -14.56 4.58 -11.77
N ILE A 69 -15.79 5.08 -11.81
CA ILE A 69 -17.00 4.29 -11.55
C ILE A 69 -17.12 3.15 -12.56
N ARG A 70 -16.92 3.42 -13.86
CA ARG A 70 -16.93 2.38 -14.90
C ARG A 70 -15.89 1.29 -14.63
N LEU A 71 -14.65 1.70 -14.33
CA LEU A 71 -13.58 0.76 -14.01
C LEU A 71 -13.91 -0.10 -12.77
N VAL A 72 -14.54 0.49 -11.75
CA VAL A 72 -14.96 -0.24 -10.55
C VAL A 72 -16.06 -1.24 -10.87
N ILE A 73 -17.05 -0.87 -11.68
CA ILE A 73 -18.13 -1.78 -12.12
C ILE A 73 -17.56 -2.97 -12.89
N ASP A 74 -16.63 -2.72 -13.81
CA ASP A 74 -15.94 -3.77 -14.55
C ASP A 74 -15.21 -4.70 -13.57
N LYS A 75 -14.52 -4.14 -12.58
CA LYS A 75 -13.79 -4.91 -11.57
C LYS A 75 -14.69 -5.76 -10.68
N TYR A 76 -15.84 -5.25 -10.26
CA TYR A 76 -16.84 -6.07 -9.57
C TYR A 76 -17.34 -7.21 -10.47
N SER A 77 -17.58 -6.92 -11.75
CA SER A 77 -18.06 -7.91 -12.72
C SER A 77 -17.03 -9.02 -12.97
N GLU A 78 -15.75 -8.69 -13.06
CA GLU A 78 -14.63 -9.65 -13.11
C GLU A 78 -14.59 -10.56 -11.87
N GLU A 79 -14.91 -10.01 -10.69
CA GLU A 79 -15.01 -10.78 -9.44
C GLU A 79 -16.33 -11.58 -9.31
N GLY A 80 -17.18 -11.59 -10.35
CA GLY A 80 -18.47 -12.28 -10.34
C GLY A 80 -19.51 -11.62 -9.43
N ARG A 81 -19.33 -10.34 -9.12
CA ARG A 81 -20.21 -9.53 -8.28
C ARG A 81 -20.96 -8.53 -9.14
N THR A 82 -22.18 -8.20 -8.76
CA THR A 82 -22.98 -7.20 -9.47
C THR A 82 -23.51 -6.18 -8.47
N PRO A 83 -22.84 -5.03 -8.31
CA PRO A 83 -23.33 -3.96 -7.45
C PRO A 83 -24.62 -3.40 -8.04
N ARG A 84 -25.63 -3.18 -7.19
CA ARG A 84 -26.83 -2.46 -7.61
C ARG A 84 -26.51 -0.97 -7.68
N LEU A 85 -26.62 -0.40 -8.87
CA LEU A 85 -26.48 1.03 -9.12
C LEU A 85 -27.82 1.54 -9.64
N ASP A 86 -28.55 2.22 -8.78
CA ASP A 86 -29.79 2.88 -9.18
C ASP A 86 -29.46 4.08 -10.08
N LYS A 87 -30.28 4.26 -11.13
CA LYS A 87 -30.17 5.43 -12.01
C LYS A 87 -30.88 6.59 -11.30
N ASN A 88 -30.12 7.55 -10.82
CA ASN A 88 -30.66 8.81 -10.28
C ASN A 88 -30.96 9.81 -11.41
#